data_AF-A0A5Q0M1T0-F1
#
_entry.id   AF-A0A5Q0M1T0-F1
#
_cell.length_a   1.000
_cell.length_b   1.000
_cell.length_c   1.000
_cell.angle_alpha   90.00
_cell.angle_beta   90.00
_cell.angle_gamma   90.00
#
_symmetry.space_group_name_H-M   'P 1'
#
loop_
_entity.id
_entity.type
_entity.pdbx_description
1 polymer ?
#
loop_
_entity_poly.entity_id
_entity_poly.type
_entity_poly.pdbx_seq_one_letter_code
_entity_poly.pdbx_strand_id
1 'polypeptide(L)'
;MTAQALSASSGAASSEASVDLLDQIVEKSKVAKSDVEHTRTKDLIGELVSQVLEGSVIVSDNVSAMIDARVADLDALISAQLSAVMHAPEFQKLESTWRGLEYLVKETPTGTMLKIKVINATKRDLIRDFKAAVEFDQSAMFKKVYEEEFGTFGGAPFGALVGDFDVTRQPEDMYFLDQMAHVAAAAHAPFIGAASPELLGLESFSDLGKPRDMAKVFDTVEYAKWKSFRDSEDSRYVGLTLPRFLGRLPYHPRDGTVVDSFNFVEDVDGTDHAKYLWCNAAWAFATRLTAAFDDFGWCAAIRGVEGGGLVEDLPTHTFKTDEGEIALKCPTEIAITDRREKELSDLGFIPLVHCKNSDYAAFFGAQSLQKAKKYNTDSANANAVLSAQLQYIFSVSRIAHYLKAMMRDKIGSFASAHNVEQFLNRWIAQYVLLDDNATQEQKAQFPLREAAIQVGEVPGRPGVYRAVAFLRPHFQLDELSISLRLVADLPKSVNK
;
A
#
# COMPACT_ATOMS: atom_id res chain seq x y z
N MET A 1 73.26 -25.19 -62.37
CA MET A 1 72.12 -26.02 -62.80
C MET A 1 71.43 -26.56 -61.58
N THR A 2 70.10 -26.52 -61.60
CA THR A 2 69.13 -27.23 -60.75
C THR A 2 69.09 -26.90 -59.26
N ALA A 3 68.18 -25.97 -58.96
CA ALA A 3 67.45 -25.87 -57.71
C ALA A 3 66.64 -27.16 -57.45
N GLN A 4 66.58 -27.57 -56.18
CA GLN A 4 65.60 -28.54 -55.70
C GLN A 4 64.94 -27.95 -54.46
N ALA A 5 63.65 -27.64 -54.61
CA ALA A 5 62.81 -27.04 -53.60
C ALA A 5 62.47 -28.06 -52.50
N LEU A 6 62.69 -27.66 -51.24
CA LEU A 6 62.10 -28.27 -50.06
C LEU A 6 60.99 -27.33 -49.58
N SER A 7 59.77 -27.56 -50.06
CA SER A 7 58.56 -26.94 -49.52
C SER A 7 58.17 -27.67 -48.23
N ALA A 8 58.32 -26.99 -47.10
CA ALA A 8 57.69 -27.38 -45.84
C ALA A 8 56.17 -27.19 -45.97
N SER A 9 55.40 -28.27 -45.99
CA SER A 9 53.94 -28.24 -45.86
C SER A 9 53.59 -28.07 -44.37
N SER A 10 53.19 -26.87 -44.00
CA SER A 10 52.45 -26.59 -42.76
C SER A 10 51.11 -27.31 -42.81
N GLY A 11 50.93 -28.31 -41.94
CA GLY A 11 49.65 -28.99 -41.72
C GLY A 11 48.66 -28.05 -41.02
N ALA A 12 47.88 -27.31 -41.82
CA ALA A 12 46.60 -26.76 -41.41
C ALA A 12 45.54 -27.82 -41.70
N ALA A 13 45.24 -28.67 -40.72
CA ALA A 13 44.21 -29.69 -40.82
C ALA A 13 43.58 -29.94 -39.45
N SER A 14 42.72 -29.04 -39.00
CA SER A 14 41.83 -29.30 -37.85
C SER A 14 40.63 -28.35 -37.73
N SER A 15 40.12 -27.78 -38.84
CA SER A 15 38.89 -26.96 -38.81
C SER A 15 37.86 -27.27 -39.90
N GLU A 16 38.22 -27.87 -41.04
CA GLU A 16 37.24 -28.24 -42.08
C GLU A 16 36.54 -29.58 -41.80
N ALA A 17 37.19 -30.51 -41.10
CA ALA A 17 36.63 -31.84 -40.81
C ALA A 17 35.49 -31.82 -39.77
N SER A 18 35.41 -30.80 -38.91
CA SER A 18 34.33 -30.67 -37.91
C SER A 18 33.02 -30.19 -38.53
N VAL A 19 33.09 -29.36 -39.60
CA VAL A 19 31.92 -28.81 -40.28
C VAL A 19 31.15 -29.89 -41.05
N ASP A 20 31.88 -30.81 -41.70
CA ASP A 20 31.32 -31.93 -42.49
C ASP A 20 30.71 -33.03 -41.59
N LEU A 21 31.28 -33.28 -40.40
CA LEU A 21 30.76 -34.27 -39.46
C LEU A 21 29.40 -33.85 -38.85
N LEU A 22 29.23 -32.56 -38.53
CA LEU A 22 27.97 -32.03 -37.98
C LEU A 22 26.84 -32.10 -39.01
N ASP A 23 27.12 -31.78 -40.28
CA ASP A 23 26.14 -31.91 -41.37
C ASP A 23 25.71 -33.37 -41.57
N GLN A 24 26.66 -34.31 -41.54
CA GLN A 24 26.36 -35.74 -41.63
C GLN A 24 25.54 -36.29 -40.45
N ILE A 25 25.69 -35.72 -39.25
CA ILE A 25 24.90 -36.10 -38.06
C ILE A 25 23.47 -35.58 -38.18
N VAL A 26 23.29 -34.32 -38.60
CA VAL A 26 21.96 -33.72 -38.77
C VAL A 26 21.17 -34.44 -39.87
N GLU A 27 21.81 -34.76 -41.01
CA GLU A 27 21.18 -35.53 -42.09
C GLU A 27 20.76 -36.94 -41.65
N LYS A 28 21.59 -37.63 -40.87
CA LYS A 28 21.28 -38.98 -40.34
C LYS A 28 20.19 -38.98 -39.27
N SER A 29 20.03 -37.88 -38.53
CA SER A 29 19.07 -37.75 -37.44
C SER A 29 17.61 -37.59 -37.92
N LYS A 30 17.39 -37.19 -39.19
CA LYS A 30 16.06 -36.89 -39.78
C LYS A 30 15.22 -35.86 -38.98
N VAL A 31 15.85 -35.06 -38.13
CA VAL A 31 15.16 -34.09 -37.25
C VAL A 31 14.74 -32.82 -37.99
N ALA A 32 15.49 -32.39 -39.01
CA ALA A 32 15.22 -31.18 -39.79
C ALA A 32 14.50 -31.50 -41.11
N LYS A 33 13.35 -30.85 -41.36
CA LYS A 33 12.59 -30.99 -42.61
C LYS A 33 12.75 -29.79 -43.55
N SER A 34 13.33 -28.70 -43.06
CA SER A 34 13.64 -27.48 -43.82
C SER A 34 15.09 -27.02 -43.59
N ASP A 35 15.63 -26.24 -44.53
CA ASP A 35 17.01 -25.72 -44.46
C ASP A 35 17.24 -24.82 -43.23
N VAL A 36 16.19 -24.12 -42.77
CA VAL A 36 16.23 -23.27 -41.57
C VAL A 36 16.34 -24.11 -40.30
N GLU A 37 15.57 -25.20 -40.21
CA GLU A 37 15.68 -26.16 -39.10
C GLU A 37 17.03 -26.87 -39.10
N HIS A 38 17.57 -27.17 -40.28
CA HIS A 38 18.88 -27.81 -40.42
C HIS A 38 19.99 -26.91 -39.86
N THR A 39 19.99 -25.63 -40.24
CA THR A 39 20.96 -24.65 -39.75
C THR A 39 20.86 -24.46 -38.23
N ARG A 40 19.64 -24.31 -37.70
CA ARG A 40 19.41 -24.19 -36.25
C ARG A 40 19.87 -25.42 -35.48
N THR A 41 19.59 -26.61 -36.00
CA THR A 41 19.99 -27.88 -35.35
C THR A 41 21.51 -28.03 -35.35
N LYS A 42 22.18 -27.64 -36.44
CA LYS A 42 23.63 -27.62 -36.54
C LYS A 42 24.26 -26.70 -35.50
N ASP A 43 23.72 -25.49 -35.33
CA ASP A 43 24.20 -24.53 -34.35
C ASP A 43 24.06 -25.06 -32.91
N LEU A 44 22.90 -25.66 -32.58
CA LEU A 44 22.64 -26.24 -31.25
C LEU A 44 23.59 -27.40 -30.93
N ILE A 45 23.82 -28.30 -31.88
CA ILE A 45 24.76 -29.43 -31.70
C ILE A 45 26.20 -28.91 -31.63
N GLY A 46 26.56 -27.92 -32.44
CA GLY A 46 27.88 -27.28 -32.40
C GLY A 46 28.18 -26.66 -31.03
N GLU A 47 27.22 -25.94 -30.46
CA GLU A 47 27.34 -25.35 -29.13
C GLU A 47 27.49 -26.43 -28.04
N LEU A 48 26.68 -27.49 -28.08
CA LEU A 48 26.79 -28.61 -27.14
C LEU A 48 28.18 -29.26 -27.20
N VAL A 49 28.71 -29.47 -28.41
CA VAL A 49 30.06 -30.04 -28.62
C VAL A 49 31.13 -29.09 -28.08
N SER A 50 31.01 -27.78 -28.28
CA SER A 50 31.94 -26.79 -27.70
C SER A 50 31.95 -26.88 -26.17
N GLN A 51 30.77 -26.93 -25.54
CA GLN A 51 30.66 -27.02 -24.09
C GLN A 51 31.22 -28.32 -23.51
N VAL A 52 31.08 -29.44 -24.23
CA VAL A 52 31.72 -30.71 -23.86
C VAL A 52 33.24 -30.62 -23.97
N LEU A 53 33.76 -29.98 -25.02
CA LEU A 53 35.20 -29.79 -25.22
C LEU A 53 35.84 -28.84 -24.19
N GLU A 54 35.09 -27.83 -23.73
CA GLU A 54 35.50 -26.91 -22.67
C GLU A 54 35.51 -27.55 -21.26
N GLY A 55 35.00 -28.78 -21.12
CA GLY A 55 34.90 -29.47 -19.83
C GLY A 55 33.74 -28.97 -18.96
N SER A 56 32.81 -28.19 -19.54
CA SER A 56 31.63 -27.66 -18.86
C SER A 56 30.51 -28.69 -18.69
N VAL A 57 30.65 -29.88 -19.27
CA VAL A 57 29.66 -30.97 -19.25
C VAL A 57 30.35 -32.29 -18.91
N ILE A 58 29.85 -33.02 -17.92
CA ILE A 58 30.33 -34.35 -17.56
C ILE A 58 29.68 -35.38 -18.51
N VAL A 59 30.50 -36.04 -19.32
CA VAL A 59 30.02 -37.06 -20.26
C VAL A 59 29.56 -38.30 -19.48
N SER A 60 28.29 -38.69 -19.67
CA SER A 60 27.67 -39.88 -19.08
C SER A 60 27.00 -40.71 -20.17
N ASP A 61 26.74 -41.99 -19.89
CA ASP A 61 26.08 -42.91 -20.82
C ASP A 61 24.62 -42.51 -21.13
N ASN A 62 24.02 -41.63 -20.32
CA ASN A 62 22.67 -41.11 -20.53
C ASN A 62 22.71 -39.64 -20.98
N VAL A 63 22.67 -39.44 -22.30
CA VAL A 63 22.71 -38.11 -22.93
C VAL A 63 21.53 -37.22 -22.48
N SER A 64 20.33 -37.78 -22.28
CA SER A 64 19.19 -37.00 -21.78
C SER A 64 19.45 -36.45 -20.37
N ALA A 65 19.92 -37.30 -19.46
CA ALA A 65 20.25 -36.88 -18.10
C ALA A 65 21.42 -35.86 -18.06
N MET A 66 22.38 -35.99 -18.98
CA MET A 66 23.45 -35.01 -19.15
C MET A 66 22.92 -33.64 -19.57
N ILE A 67 22.03 -33.60 -20.56
CA ILE A 67 21.41 -32.35 -21.03
C ILE A 67 20.56 -31.74 -19.92
N ASP A 68 19.74 -32.54 -19.21
CA ASP A 68 18.91 -32.05 -18.11
C ASP A 68 19.77 -31.47 -16.97
N ALA A 69 20.88 -32.11 -16.62
CA ALA A 69 21.83 -31.59 -15.63
C ALA A 69 22.46 -30.27 -16.08
N ARG A 70 22.85 -30.17 -17.36
CA ARG A 70 23.41 -28.93 -17.91
C ARG A 70 22.38 -27.80 -17.96
N VAL A 71 21.13 -28.11 -18.29
CA VAL A 71 20.02 -27.15 -18.23
C VAL A 71 19.82 -26.68 -16.78
N ALA A 72 19.86 -27.58 -15.80
CA ALA A 72 19.77 -27.21 -14.39
C ALA A 72 20.92 -26.28 -13.94
N ASP A 73 22.14 -26.51 -14.42
CA ASP A 73 23.28 -25.61 -14.15
C ASP A 73 23.08 -24.22 -14.77
N LEU A 74 22.58 -24.16 -16.01
CA LEU A 74 22.25 -22.91 -16.68
C LEU A 74 21.11 -22.18 -15.95
N ASP A 75 20.05 -22.89 -15.57
CA ASP A 75 18.93 -22.36 -14.79
C ASP A 75 19.42 -21.78 -13.46
N ALA A 76 20.35 -22.45 -12.78
CA ALA A 76 20.95 -21.94 -11.54
C ALA A 76 21.77 -20.66 -11.76
N LEU A 77 22.59 -20.61 -12.83
CA LEU A 77 23.38 -19.43 -13.17
C LEU A 77 22.49 -18.22 -13.54
N ILE A 78 21.46 -18.45 -14.37
CA ILE A 78 20.49 -17.43 -14.76
C ILE A 78 19.69 -16.98 -13.54
N SER A 79 19.28 -17.91 -12.68
CA SER A 79 18.54 -17.60 -11.44
C SER A 79 19.35 -16.74 -10.48
N ALA A 80 20.63 -17.03 -10.29
CA ALA A 80 21.51 -16.22 -9.44
C ALA A 80 21.66 -14.79 -10.00
N GLN A 81 21.88 -14.67 -11.31
CA GLN A 81 22.02 -13.36 -11.95
C GLN A 81 20.71 -12.56 -11.92
N LEU A 82 19.58 -13.20 -12.21
CA LEU A 82 18.27 -12.56 -12.20
C LEU A 82 17.86 -12.15 -10.79
N SER A 83 18.11 -12.99 -9.78
CA SER A 83 17.89 -12.64 -8.37
C SER A 83 18.68 -11.39 -7.98
N ALA A 84 19.95 -11.30 -8.37
CA ALA A 84 20.76 -10.10 -8.11
C ALA A 84 20.20 -8.83 -8.77
N VAL A 85 19.64 -8.94 -9.98
CA VAL A 85 18.97 -7.82 -10.67
C VAL A 85 17.67 -7.44 -9.97
N MET A 86 16.85 -8.43 -9.61
CA MET A 86 15.55 -8.21 -8.97
C MET A 86 15.67 -7.70 -7.54
N HIS A 87 16.72 -8.08 -6.81
CA HIS A 87 17.00 -7.62 -5.45
C HIS A 87 17.77 -6.29 -5.41
N ALA A 88 18.09 -5.70 -6.57
CA ALA A 88 18.68 -4.37 -6.61
C ALA A 88 17.70 -3.33 -6.02
N PRO A 89 18.12 -2.46 -5.08
CA PRO A 89 17.21 -1.54 -4.40
C PRO A 89 16.42 -0.61 -5.32
N GLU A 90 17.02 -0.21 -6.45
CA GLU A 90 16.37 0.63 -7.45
C GLU A 90 15.24 -0.11 -8.17
N PHE A 91 15.47 -1.38 -8.50
CA PHE A 91 14.47 -2.22 -9.16
C PHE A 91 13.36 -2.60 -8.20
N GLN A 92 13.69 -3.07 -6.99
CA GLN A 92 12.69 -3.41 -5.97
C GLN A 92 11.77 -2.23 -5.65
N LYS A 93 12.32 -1.01 -5.54
CA LYS A 93 11.51 0.18 -5.30
C LYS A 93 10.54 0.47 -6.44
N LEU A 94 10.99 0.33 -7.68
CA LEU A 94 10.13 0.50 -8.85
C LEU A 94 9.06 -0.60 -8.89
N GLU A 95 9.45 -1.84 -8.67
CA GLU A 95 8.56 -3.01 -8.64
C GLU A 95 7.53 -2.87 -7.53
N SER A 96 7.91 -2.47 -6.31
CA SER A 96 7.00 -2.34 -5.16
C SER A 96 5.94 -1.27 -5.40
N THR A 97 6.30 -0.15 -6.03
CA THR A 97 5.34 0.91 -6.37
C THR A 97 4.34 0.44 -7.40
N TRP A 98 4.81 -0.18 -8.49
CA TRP A 98 3.91 -0.65 -9.56
C TRP A 98 3.08 -1.86 -9.15
N ARG A 99 3.64 -2.79 -8.36
CA ARG A 99 2.90 -3.92 -7.78
C ARG A 99 1.88 -3.46 -6.74
N GLY A 100 2.21 -2.46 -5.92
CA GLY A 100 1.26 -1.85 -5.00
C GLY A 100 0.10 -1.17 -5.73
N LEU A 101 0.37 -0.47 -6.83
CA LEU A 101 -0.66 0.10 -7.69
C LEU A 101 -1.50 -0.98 -8.39
N GLU A 102 -0.87 -2.02 -8.93
CA GLU A 102 -1.55 -3.19 -9.51
C GLU A 102 -2.49 -3.82 -8.49
N TYR A 103 -2.02 -4.03 -7.25
CA TYR A 103 -2.82 -4.53 -6.15
C TYR A 103 -4.05 -3.64 -5.89
N LEU A 104 -3.86 -2.31 -5.80
CA LEU A 104 -5.00 -1.40 -5.63
C LEU A 104 -6.01 -1.50 -6.78
N VAL A 105 -5.54 -1.56 -8.03
CA VAL A 105 -6.41 -1.63 -9.22
C VAL A 105 -7.15 -2.96 -9.28
N LYS A 106 -6.49 -4.08 -8.96
CA LYS A 106 -7.07 -5.42 -8.99
C LYS A 106 -8.15 -5.60 -7.92
N GLU A 107 -7.88 -5.11 -6.71
CA GLU A 107 -8.78 -5.24 -5.56
C GLU A 107 -9.90 -4.18 -5.52
N THR A 108 -9.88 -3.22 -6.45
CA THR A 108 -10.88 -2.15 -6.49
C THR A 108 -11.92 -2.41 -7.59
N PRO A 109 -13.22 -2.52 -7.26
CA PRO A 109 -14.28 -2.57 -8.25
C PRO A 109 -14.47 -1.19 -8.90
N THR A 110 -13.66 -0.87 -9.91
CA THR A 110 -13.78 0.41 -10.62
C THR A 110 -15.06 0.47 -11.44
N GLY A 111 -15.74 1.62 -11.42
CA GLY A 111 -17.02 1.81 -12.10
C GLY A 111 -17.29 3.27 -12.42
N THR A 112 -18.56 3.62 -12.63
CA THR A 112 -18.95 5.03 -12.87
C THR A 112 -18.73 5.89 -11.62
N MET A 113 -18.92 5.30 -10.44
CA MET A 113 -18.85 5.97 -9.14
C MET A 113 -17.45 5.96 -8.51
N LEU A 114 -16.58 5.03 -8.92
CA LEU A 114 -15.25 4.84 -8.34
C LEU A 114 -14.19 4.92 -9.43
N LYS A 115 -13.32 5.93 -9.32
CA LYS A 115 -12.24 6.22 -10.27
C LYS A 115 -10.92 6.36 -9.54
N ILE A 116 -9.88 5.75 -10.11
CA ILE A 116 -8.49 5.91 -9.66
C ILE A 116 -7.80 6.84 -10.65
N LYS A 117 -7.25 7.97 -10.16
CA LYS A 117 -6.40 8.87 -10.95
C LYS A 117 -4.99 8.80 -10.40
N VAL A 118 -4.01 8.57 -11.27
CA VAL A 118 -2.61 8.39 -10.89
C VAL A 118 -1.82 9.61 -11.35
N ILE A 119 -0.99 10.15 -10.45
CA ILE A 119 0.02 11.16 -10.77
C ILE A 119 1.39 10.59 -10.41
N ASN A 120 2.30 10.58 -11.39
CA ASN A 120 3.69 10.22 -11.14
C ASN A 120 4.45 11.47 -10.69
N ALA A 121 4.86 11.50 -9.43
CA ALA A 121 5.70 12.54 -8.88
C ALA A 121 6.62 11.95 -7.81
N THR A 122 7.89 12.35 -7.82
CA THR A 122 8.78 11.99 -6.71
C THR A 122 8.51 12.90 -5.51
N LYS A 123 8.79 12.41 -4.29
CA LYS A 123 8.72 13.23 -3.06
C LYS A 123 9.51 14.53 -3.19
N ARG A 124 10.66 14.50 -3.87
CA ARG A 124 11.51 15.69 -4.13
C ARG A 124 10.85 16.69 -5.06
N ASP A 125 10.13 16.24 -6.07
CA ASP A 125 9.41 17.12 -7.00
C ASP A 125 8.23 17.80 -6.30
N LEU A 126 7.48 17.07 -5.46
CA LEU A 126 6.40 17.65 -4.65
C LEU A 126 6.93 18.71 -3.67
N ILE A 127 8.05 18.41 -2.98
CA ILE A 127 8.68 19.39 -2.09
C ILE A 127 9.16 20.62 -2.88
N ARG A 128 9.70 20.44 -4.09
CA ARG A 128 10.12 21.55 -4.95
C ARG A 128 8.93 22.41 -5.38
N ASP A 129 7.80 21.79 -5.72
CA ASP A 129 6.55 22.48 -6.06
C ASP A 129 6.07 23.34 -4.89
N PHE A 130 5.98 22.77 -3.68
CA PHE A 130 5.56 23.51 -2.49
C PHE A 130 6.52 24.65 -2.13
N LYS A 131 7.84 24.46 -2.26
CA LYS A 131 8.84 25.51 -1.99
C LYS A 131 8.84 26.63 -3.04
N ALA A 132 8.40 26.34 -4.27
CA ALA A 132 8.33 27.33 -5.34
C ALA A 132 7.08 28.22 -5.22
N ALA A 133 6.01 27.71 -4.61
CA ALA A 133 4.79 28.46 -4.34
C ALA A 133 4.99 29.41 -3.13
N VAL A 134 4.36 30.58 -3.18
CA VAL A 134 4.37 31.54 -2.06
C VAL A 134 3.53 31.01 -0.90
N GLU A 135 2.39 30.41 -1.23
CA GLU A 135 1.47 29.74 -0.32
C GLU A 135 1.03 28.40 -0.92
N PHE A 136 0.57 27.48 -0.07
CA PHE A 136 0.23 26.11 -0.47
C PHE A 136 -0.88 26.07 -1.53
N ASP A 137 -1.78 27.05 -1.54
CA ASP A 137 -2.92 27.17 -2.46
C ASP A 137 -2.52 27.59 -3.89
N GLN A 138 -1.26 27.97 -4.11
CA GLN A 138 -0.70 28.29 -5.42
C GLN A 138 0.19 27.17 -5.96
N SER A 139 0.32 26.07 -5.24
CA SER A 139 1.10 24.89 -5.68
C SER A 139 0.42 24.15 -6.84
N ALA A 140 1.20 23.48 -7.68
CA ALA A 140 0.64 22.64 -8.74
C ALA A 140 -0.18 21.48 -8.15
N MET A 141 0.22 20.95 -7.00
CA MET A 141 -0.54 19.91 -6.30
C MET A 141 -1.92 20.42 -5.86
N PHE A 142 -2.01 21.62 -5.27
CA PHE A 142 -3.29 22.22 -4.91
C PHE A 142 -4.18 22.48 -6.13
N LYS A 143 -3.61 23.01 -7.22
CA LYS A 143 -4.34 23.22 -8.46
C LYS A 143 -4.98 21.93 -8.99
N LYS A 144 -4.23 20.82 -8.99
CA LYS A 144 -4.72 19.52 -9.46
C LYS A 144 -5.80 18.91 -8.57
N VAL A 145 -5.63 19.00 -7.25
CA VAL A 145 -6.56 18.37 -6.30
C VAL A 145 -7.78 19.24 -6.05
N TYR A 146 -7.57 20.53 -5.79
CA TYR A 146 -8.62 21.48 -5.44
C TYR A 146 -9.19 22.15 -6.69
N GLU A 147 -8.42 22.95 -7.42
CA GLU A 147 -8.98 23.84 -8.46
C GLU A 147 -9.62 23.08 -9.62
N GLU A 148 -8.90 22.12 -10.21
CA GLU A 148 -9.34 21.36 -11.40
C GLU A 148 -10.56 20.47 -11.10
N GLU A 149 -10.79 20.09 -9.84
CA GLU A 149 -11.88 19.19 -9.45
C GLU A 149 -12.84 19.83 -8.44
N PHE A 150 -12.52 19.83 -7.13
CA PHE A 150 -13.43 20.28 -6.08
C PHE A 150 -13.88 21.75 -6.23
N GLY A 151 -12.98 22.61 -6.69
CA GLY A 151 -13.18 24.02 -6.98
C GLY A 151 -13.98 24.28 -8.26
N THR A 152 -13.89 23.39 -9.25
CA THR A 152 -14.50 23.54 -10.58
C THR A 152 -15.96 23.10 -10.62
N PHE A 153 -16.79 23.84 -11.36
CA PHE A 153 -18.19 23.49 -11.60
C PHE A 153 -18.29 22.23 -12.47
N GLY A 154 -18.99 21.21 -11.97
CA GLY A 154 -19.08 19.90 -12.64
C GLY A 154 -17.86 18.98 -12.43
N GLY A 155 -16.86 19.40 -11.64
CA GLY A 155 -15.70 18.58 -11.27
C GLY A 155 -16.06 17.43 -10.31
N ALA A 156 -15.20 16.42 -10.24
CA ALA A 156 -15.37 15.24 -9.39
C ALA A 156 -14.36 15.28 -8.23
N PRO A 157 -14.77 15.68 -7.01
CA PRO A 157 -13.84 15.84 -5.90
C PRO A 157 -13.16 14.52 -5.54
N PHE A 158 -11.88 14.61 -5.17
CA PHE A 158 -11.12 13.47 -4.68
C PHE A 158 -11.61 13.07 -3.29
N GLY A 159 -11.91 11.78 -3.10
CA GLY A 159 -12.33 11.25 -1.80
C GLY A 159 -11.15 11.00 -0.84
N ALA A 160 -10.02 10.56 -1.38
CA ALA A 160 -8.79 10.30 -0.64
C ALA A 160 -7.59 10.57 -1.54
N LEU A 161 -6.45 10.88 -0.92
CA LEU A 161 -5.15 10.99 -1.59
C LEU A 161 -4.26 9.87 -1.05
N VAL A 162 -3.72 9.03 -1.92
CA VAL A 162 -2.82 7.92 -1.51
C VAL A 162 -1.43 8.23 -2.03
N GLY A 163 -0.47 8.32 -1.12
CA GLY A 163 0.93 8.58 -1.42
C GLY A 163 1.79 7.37 -1.15
N ASP A 164 2.44 6.84 -2.19
CA ASP A 164 3.45 5.80 -2.04
C ASP A 164 4.80 6.42 -1.60
N PHE A 165 4.80 6.97 -0.39
CA PHE A 165 5.96 7.59 0.23
C PHE A 165 6.18 7.05 1.63
N ASP A 166 7.43 6.67 1.91
CA ASP A 166 7.90 6.47 3.27
C ASP A 166 8.26 7.83 3.88
N VAL A 167 7.55 8.19 4.95
CA VAL A 167 7.81 9.39 5.75
C VAL A 167 8.83 9.06 6.84
N THR A 168 9.96 9.75 6.79
CA THR A 168 11.03 9.69 7.80
C THR A 168 10.88 10.81 8.82
N ARG A 169 11.74 10.82 9.85
CA ARG A 169 11.83 11.94 10.82
C ARG A 169 12.51 13.20 10.27
N GLN A 170 13.00 13.17 9.03
CA GLN A 170 13.80 14.26 8.47
C GLN A 170 12.95 15.54 8.30
N PRO A 171 13.55 16.74 8.47
CA PRO A 171 12.80 18.00 8.37
C PRO A 171 12.11 18.22 7.02
N GLU A 172 12.67 17.70 5.93
CA GLU A 172 12.06 17.79 4.60
C GLU A 172 10.75 17.00 4.50
N ASP A 173 10.69 15.83 5.14
CA ASP A 173 9.49 14.99 5.19
C ASP A 173 8.42 15.60 6.11
N MET A 174 8.82 16.27 7.19
CA MET A 174 7.90 17.03 8.04
C MET A 174 7.29 18.21 7.29
N TYR A 175 8.09 18.94 6.50
CA TYR A 175 7.58 20.00 5.64
C TYR A 175 6.63 19.45 4.57
N PHE A 176 6.99 18.33 3.93
CA PHE A 176 6.12 17.65 2.97
C PHE A 176 4.75 17.28 3.59
N LEU A 177 4.75 16.66 4.77
CA LEU A 177 3.52 16.31 5.48
C LEU A 177 2.66 17.52 5.83
N ASP A 178 3.29 18.60 6.29
CA ASP A 178 2.62 19.86 6.64
C ASP A 178 1.89 20.46 5.43
N GLN A 179 2.57 20.54 4.28
CA GLN A 179 1.97 21.05 3.05
C GLN A 179 0.88 20.13 2.49
N MET A 180 1.09 18.81 2.53
CA MET A 180 0.07 17.84 2.13
C MET A 180 -1.15 17.88 3.05
N ALA A 181 -0.97 18.11 4.35
CA ALA A 181 -2.08 18.27 5.29
C ALA A 181 -2.94 19.49 4.95
N HIS A 182 -2.33 20.63 4.60
CA HIS A 182 -3.07 21.81 4.16
C HIS A 182 -3.88 21.55 2.87
N VAL A 183 -3.28 20.89 1.87
CA VAL A 183 -3.98 20.51 0.63
C VAL A 183 -5.13 19.54 0.92
N ALA A 184 -4.89 18.51 1.73
CA ALA A 184 -5.88 17.51 2.12
C ALA A 184 -7.05 18.12 2.91
N ALA A 185 -6.76 19.04 3.84
CA ALA A 185 -7.75 19.74 4.63
C ALA A 185 -8.61 20.68 3.78
N ALA A 186 -8.00 21.43 2.86
CA ALA A 186 -8.72 22.33 1.96
C ALA A 186 -9.63 21.59 0.98
N ALA A 187 -9.17 20.45 0.43
CA ALA A 187 -9.96 19.64 -0.50
C ALA A 187 -10.93 18.67 0.18
N HIS A 188 -10.90 18.56 1.52
CA HIS A 188 -11.56 17.50 2.28
C HIS A 188 -11.24 16.11 1.69
N ALA A 189 -9.97 15.83 1.46
CA ALA A 189 -9.50 14.59 0.87
C ALA A 189 -8.32 14.06 1.71
N PRO A 190 -8.58 13.22 2.72
CA PRO A 190 -7.53 12.74 3.61
C PRO A 190 -6.37 12.09 2.84
N PHE A 191 -5.14 12.45 3.23
CA PHE A 191 -3.90 11.92 2.69
C PHE A 191 -3.42 10.71 3.50
N ILE A 192 -3.26 9.58 2.82
CA ILE A 192 -2.75 8.34 3.39
C ILE A 192 -1.36 8.06 2.81
N GLY A 193 -0.37 7.95 3.68
CA GLY A 193 0.99 7.52 3.33
C GLY A 193 1.46 6.39 4.25
N ALA A 194 2.76 6.08 4.23
CA ALA A 194 3.37 5.16 5.18
C ALA A 194 4.45 5.81 6.03
N ALA A 195 4.61 5.29 7.25
CA ALA A 195 5.73 5.62 8.10
C ALA A 195 6.96 4.79 7.68
N SER A 196 8.13 5.41 7.66
CA SER A 196 9.42 4.70 7.60
C SER A 196 9.77 4.13 8.97
N PRO A 197 10.52 3.01 9.07
CA PRO A 197 11.07 2.56 10.36
C PRO A 197 11.92 3.66 11.03
N GLU A 198 12.59 4.52 10.24
CA GLU A 198 13.38 5.64 10.75
C GLU A 198 12.54 6.65 11.56
N LEU A 199 11.26 6.82 11.21
CA LEU A 199 10.35 7.71 11.96
C LEU A 199 10.14 7.19 13.40
N LEU A 200 10.18 5.88 13.60
CA LEU A 200 10.09 5.23 14.90
C LEU A 200 11.47 5.06 15.58
N GLY A 201 12.53 5.64 15.03
CA GLY A 201 13.89 5.48 15.54
C GLY A 201 14.41 4.04 15.40
N LEU A 202 13.90 3.30 14.41
CA LEU A 202 14.27 1.92 14.11
C LEU A 202 15.04 1.86 12.80
N GLU A 203 15.92 0.86 12.66
CA GLU A 203 16.60 0.57 11.39
C GLU A 203 15.70 -0.25 10.46
N SER A 204 14.89 -1.14 11.04
CA SER A 204 13.93 -2.01 10.32
C SER A 204 12.66 -2.19 11.16
N PHE A 205 11.53 -2.50 10.52
CA PHE A 205 10.30 -2.87 11.23
C PHE A 205 10.43 -4.17 12.03
N SER A 206 11.38 -5.05 11.69
CA SER A 206 11.71 -6.22 12.50
C SER A 206 12.14 -5.86 13.94
N ASP A 207 12.61 -4.63 14.15
CA ASP A 207 13.05 -4.11 15.45
C ASP A 207 11.93 -3.48 16.28
N LEU A 208 10.69 -3.50 15.81
CA LEU A 208 9.55 -2.90 16.50
C LEU A 208 9.31 -3.50 17.90
N GLY A 209 9.81 -4.71 18.16
CA GLY A 209 9.79 -5.34 19.48
C GLY A 209 10.86 -4.85 20.46
N LYS A 210 11.90 -4.11 20.01
CA LYS A 210 13.00 -3.65 20.86
C LYS A 210 12.60 -2.55 21.86
N PRO A 211 11.86 -1.48 21.46
CA PRO A 211 11.49 -0.43 22.39
C PRO A 211 10.41 -0.90 23.37
N ARG A 212 10.69 -0.82 24.68
CA ARG A 212 9.70 -1.16 25.72
C ARG A 212 8.47 -0.25 25.69
N ASP A 213 8.65 1.01 25.30
CA ASP A 213 7.61 2.04 25.24
C ASP A 213 7.80 2.88 23.98
N MET A 214 6.87 2.78 23.03
CA MET A 214 6.93 3.53 21.77
C MET A 214 6.77 5.03 21.98
N ALA A 215 6.02 5.46 23.00
CA ALA A 215 5.75 6.88 23.20
C ALA A 215 7.02 7.66 23.56
N LYS A 216 7.93 7.03 24.32
CA LYS A 216 9.21 7.63 24.73
C LYS A 216 10.17 7.89 23.58
N VAL A 217 10.07 7.15 22.48
CA VAL A 217 10.88 7.42 21.27
C VAL A 217 10.64 8.85 20.80
N PHE A 218 9.38 9.27 20.78
CA PHE A 218 8.97 10.59 20.32
C PHE A 218 9.26 11.69 21.33
N ASP A 219 9.70 11.40 22.56
CA ASP A 219 9.95 12.43 23.57
C ASP A 219 11.22 13.24 23.32
N THR A 220 12.15 12.73 22.51
CA THR A 220 13.42 13.41 22.22
C THR A 220 13.22 14.74 21.47
N VAL A 221 14.24 15.60 21.52
CA VAL A 221 14.22 16.93 20.88
C VAL A 221 14.17 16.83 19.36
N GLU A 222 14.67 15.74 18.78
CA GLU A 222 14.66 15.50 17.33
C GLU A 222 13.24 15.49 16.75
N TYR A 223 12.25 15.05 17.54
CA TYR A 223 10.84 15.00 17.16
C TYR A 223 10.07 16.29 17.46
N ALA A 224 10.74 17.42 17.75
CA ALA A 224 10.05 18.68 18.04
C ALA A 224 9.09 19.09 16.90
N LYS A 225 9.54 18.98 15.63
CA LYS A 225 8.71 19.27 14.46
C LYS A 225 7.55 18.29 14.29
N TRP A 226 7.79 17.00 14.54
CA TRP A 226 6.75 15.97 14.54
C TRP A 226 5.65 16.27 15.57
N LYS A 227 6.03 16.62 16.81
CA LYS A 227 5.07 17.01 17.84
C LYS A 227 4.24 18.23 17.42
N SER A 228 4.91 19.28 16.92
CA SER A 228 4.22 20.46 16.42
C SER A 228 3.23 20.15 15.29
N PHE A 229 3.61 19.27 14.36
CA PHE A 229 2.72 18.82 13.30
C PHE A 229 1.50 18.08 13.86
N ARG A 230 1.69 17.14 14.80
CA ARG A 230 0.57 16.41 15.43
C ARG A 230 -0.36 17.32 16.25
N ASP A 231 0.14 18.44 16.78
CA ASP A 231 -0.67 19.43 17.50
C ASP A 231 -1.45 20.37 16.55
N SER A 232 -1.10 20.39 15.26
CA SER A 232 -1.80 21.14 14.20
C SER A 232 -3.20 20.57 13.94
N GLU A 233 -4.14 21.43 13.53
CA GLU A 233 -5.51 21.00 13.25
C GLU A 233 -5.65 20.22 11.95
N ASP A 234 -4.83 20.55 10.94
CA ASP A 234 -4.88 19.93 9.61
C ASP A 234 -4.28 18.52 9.59
N SER A 235 -3.47 18.16 10.59
CA SER A 235 -2.91 16.81 10.74
C SER A 235 -3.97 15.72 10.88
N ARG A 236 -5.22 16.08 11.17
CA ARG A 236 -6.37 15.16 11.20
C ARG A 236 -6.71 14.55 9.84
N TYR A 237 -6.30 15.22 8.76
CA TYR A 237 -6.48 14.73 7.40
C TYR A 237 -5.32 13.85 6.93
N VAL A 238 -4.35 13.52 7.80
CA VAL A 238 -3.21 12.67 7.43
C VAL A 238 -3.23 11.38 8.23
N GLY A 239 -3.12 10.24 7.53
CA GLY A 239 -2.91 8.92 8.10
C GLY A 239 -1.60 8.31 7.63
N LEU A 240 -0.86 7.66 8.53
CA LEU A 240 0.33 6.88 8.18
C LEU A 240 0.15 5.42 8.55
N THR A 241 0.25 4.56 7.54
CA THR A 241 0.19 3.11 7.70
C THR A 241 1.57 2.52 7.99
N LEU A 242 1.58 1.39 8.68
CA LEU A 242 2.77 0.56 8.92
C LEU A 242 2.36 -0.84 9.39
N PRO A 243 3.20 -1.88 9.30
CA PRO A 243 4.42 -1.94 8.50
C PRO A 243 4.07 -2.21 7.02
N ARG A 244 5.04 -2.53 6.19
CA ARG A 244 4.79 -2.93 4.79
C ARG A 244 4.21 -4.35 4.73
N PHE A 245 3.56 -4.68 3.62
CA PHE A 245 3.01 -6.02 3.35
C PHE A 245 3.69 -6.66 2.13
N LEU A 246 3.64 -7.98 2.04
CA LEU A 246 4.30 -8.72 0.98
C LEU A 246 3.55 -8.54 -0.35
N GLY A 247 4.23 -8.01 -1.37
CA GLY A 247 3.63 -7.68 -2.67
C GLY A 247 3.49 -8.86 -3.62
N ARG A 248 4.36 -9.87 -3.49
CA ARG A 248 4.31 -11.10 -4.30
C ARG A 248 4.94 -12.27 -3.55
N LEU A 249 4.53 -13.47 -3.93
CA LEU A 249 5.23 -14.69 -3.54
C LEU A 249 6.57 -14.78 -4.28
N PRO A 250 7.67 -15.23 -3.64
CA PRO A 250 8.92 -15.51 -4.33
C PRO A 250 8.75 -16.52 -5.47
N TYR A 251 9.61 -16.42 -6.48
CA TYR A 251 9.59 -17.37 -7.59
C TYR A 251 10.29 -18.67 -7.20
N HIS A 252 9.55 -19.77 -7.30
CA HIS A 252 10.08 -21.10 -7.06
C HIS A 252 9.24 -22.14 -7.82
N PRO A 253 9.83 -23.12 -8.53
CA PRO A 253 9.06 -24.07 -9.33
C PRO A 253 8.14 -24.99 -8.53
N ARG A 254 8.38 -25.15 -7.22
CA ARG A 254 7.61 -26.05 -6.34
C ARG A 254 6.78 -25.34 -5.28
N ASP A 255 7.35 -24.31 -4.67
CA ASP A 255 6.85 -23.71 -3.43
C ASP A 255 6.44 -22.24 -3.63
N GLY A 256 6.51 -21.75 -4.87
CA GLY A 256 6.40 -20.33 -5.20
C GLY A 256 5.69 -20.10 -6.53
N THR A 257 5.88 -18.90 -7.07
CA THR A 257 5.34 -18.56 -8.39
C THR A 257 6.19 -19.23 -9.48
N VAL A 258 5.54 -19.95 -10.41
CA VAL A 258 6.20 -20.65 -11.51
C VAL A 258 6.41 -19.72 -12.70
N VAL A 259 7.53 -19.88 -13.40
CA VAL A 259 7.86 -19.18 -14.66
C VAL A 259 7.86 -20.18 -15.80
N ASP A 260 7.24 -19.85 -16.93
CA ASP A 260 7.08 -20.79 -18.06
C ASP A 260 8.37 -21.06 -18.85
N SER A 261 9.33 -20.14 -18.83
CA SER A 261 10.50 -20.19 -19.73
C SER A 261 11.66 -21.04 -19.20
N PHE A 262 11.90 -21.03 -17.90
CA PHE A 262 13.00 -21.76 -17.25
C PHE A 262 12.70 -21.95 -15.76
N ASN A 263 13.43 -22.86 -15.09
CA ASN A 263 13.22 -23.11 -13.66
C ASN A 263 13.86 -22.00 -12.82
N PHE A 264 13.18 -20.87 -12.70
CA PHE A 264 13.65 -19.77 -11.89
C PHE A 264 13.49 -20.07 -10.40
N VAL A 265 14.61 -20.07 -9.67
CA VAL A 265 14.67 -20.15 -8.21
C VAL A 265 15.19 -18.82 -7.68
N GLU A 266 14.30 -18.01 -7.14
CA GLU A 266 14.69 -16.74 -6.53
C GLU A 266 15.49 -17.01 -5.24
N ASP A 267 16.60 -16.30 -5.06
CA ASP A 267 17.46 -16.44 -3.88
C ASP A 267 16.81 -15.85 -2.62
N VAL A 268 15.81 -16.53 -2.06
CA VAL A 268 15.09 -16.12 -0.85
C VAL A 268 14.97 -17.30 0.11
N ASP A 269 15.61 -17.19 1.27
CA ASP A 269 15.70 -18.25 2.28
C ASP A 269 14.78 -18.04 3.49
N GLY A 270 14.06 -16.91 3.53
CA GLY A 270 13.21 -16.52 4.66
C GLY A 270 13.93 -15.76 5.78
N THR A 271 15.26 -15.77 5.82
CA THR A 271 16.06 -15.12 6.87
C THR A 271 16.26 -13.63 6.58
N ASP A 272 16.61 -13.29 5.34
CA ASP A 272 16.80 -11.91 4.91
C ASP A 272 15.47 -11.28 4.48
N HIS A 273 15.03 -10.28 5.24
CA HIS A 273 13.81 -9.54 4.93
C HIS A 273 13.97 -8.66 3.69
N ALA A 274 15.17 -8.17 3.38
CA ALA A 274 15.39 -7.23 2.27
C ALA A 274 15.19 -7.86 0.88
N LYS A 275 15.32 -9.17 0.77
CA LYS A 275 15.13 -9.89 -0.51
C LYS A 275 13.67 -10.03 -0.92
N TYR A 276 12.74 -9.87 0.03
CA TYR A 276 11.31 -9.89 -0.26
C TYR A 276 10.83 -8.57 -0.86
N LEU A 277 9.83 -8.64 -1.75
CA LEU A 277 9.20 -7.46 -2.31
C LEU A 277 8.14 -6.91 -1.34
N TRP A 278 8.52 -5.90 -0.55
CA TRP A 278 7.61 -5.23 0.37
C TRP A 278 6.89 -4.06 -0.29
N CYS A 279 5.56 -4.13 -0.31
CA CYS A 279 4.67 -3.08 -0.77
C CYS A 279 4.20 -2.18 0.38
N ASN A 280 4.02 -0.91 0.07
CA ASN A 280 3.54 0.09 1.02
C ASN A 280 2.09 -0.21 1.46
N ALA A 281 1.84 -0.31 2.76
CA ALA A 281 0.51 -0.59 3.32
C ALA A 281 -0.54 0.51 3.06
N ALA A 282 -0.15 1.70 2.60
CA ALA A 282 -1.08 2.71 2.11
C ALA A 282 -1.93 2.16 0.95
N TRP A 283 -1.38 1.29 0.10
CA TRP A 283 -2.13 0.60 -0.95
C TRP A 283 -3.19 -0.34 -0.38
N ALA A 284 -2.83 -1.13 0.63
CA ALA A 284 -3.77 -2.03 1.31
C ALA A 284 -4.89 -1.28 2.05
N PHE A 285 -4.55 -0.16 2.71
CA PHE A 285 -5.58 0.68 3.34
C PHE A 285 -6.49 1.33 2.28
N ALA A 286 -5.95 1.73 1.14
CA ALA A 286 -6.72 2.28 0.04
C ALA A 286 -7.73 1.27 -0.55
N THR A 287 -7.40 -0.02 -0.62
CA THR A 287 -8.38 -1.04 -1.05
C THR A 287 -9.53 -1.18 -0.06
N ARG A 288 -9.29 -1.01 1.24
CA ARG A 288 -10.38 -0.99 2.25
C ARG A 288 -11.26 0.26 2.10
N LEU A 289 -10.67 1.41 1.74
CA LEU A 289 -11.44 2.62 1.45
C LEU A 289 -12.35 2.45 0.22
N THR A 290 -11.84 1.84 -0.85
CA THR A 290 -12.61 1.63 -2.08
C THR A 290 -13.68 0.56 -1.90
N ALA A 291 -13.37 -0.54 -1.21
CA ALA A 291 -14.36 -1.58 -0.87
C ALA A 291 -15.50 -1.01 -0.02
N ALA A 292 -15.19 -0.27 1.05
CA ALA A 292 -16.21 0.36 1.89
C ALA A 292 -17.12 1.33 1.10
N PHE A 293 -16.54 2.06 0.15
CA PHE A 293 -17.31 2.95 -0.71
C PHE A 293 -18.20 2.18 -1.71
N ASP A 294 -17.73 1.07 -2.26
CA ASP A 294 -18.53 0.25 -3.18
C ASP A 294 -19.70 -0.43 -2.46
N ASP A 295 -19.44 -1.01 -1.29
CA ASP A 295 -20.44 -1.75 -0.50
C ASP A 295 -21.49 -0.85 0.14
N PHE A 296 -21.07 0.32 0.65
CA PHE A 296 -21.92 1.17 1.49
C PHE A 296 -22.13 2.59 0.98
N GLY A 297 -21.39 3.04 -0.04
CA GLY A 297 -21.39 4.43 -0.51
C GLY A 297 -20.62 5.40 0.41
N TRP A 298 -20.01 4.89 1.47
CA TRP A 298 -19.31 5.66 2.51
C TRP A 298 -18.08 4.92 3.02
N CYS A 299 -16.98 5.64 3.27
CA CYS A 299 -15.76 5.06 3.85
C CYS A 299 -15.82 5.01 5.39
N ALA A 300 -16.94 4.54 5.96
CA ALA A 300 -17.11 4.44 7.42
C ALA A 300 -16.64 3.08 7.99
N ALA A 301 -16.75 2.01 7.20
CA ALA A 301 -16.38 0.64 7.57
C ALA A 301 -15.00 0.29 7.01
N ILE A 302 -13.94 0.80 7.66
CA ILE A 302 -12.55 0.70 7.17
C ILE A 302 -11.57 0.19 8.23
N ARG A 303 -12.10 -0.26 9.38
CA ARG A 303 -11.31 -0.72 10.54
C ARG A 303 -12.00 -1.88 11.24
N GLY A 304 -11.23 -2.70 11.95
CA GLY A 304 -11.70 -3.90 12.63
C GLY A 304 -11.85 -5.10 11.68
N VAL A 305 -11.73 -6.31 12.23
CA VAL A 305 -11.83 -7.56 11.46
C VAL A 305 -13.22 -7.70 10.82
N GLU A 306 -14.27 -7.54 11.61
CA GLU A 306 -15.65 -7.55 11.11
C GLU A 306 -16.08 -6.18 10.55
N GLY A 307 -15.30 -5.12 10.83
CA GLY A 307 -15.61 -3.73 10.53
C GLY A 307 -15.12 -3.21 9.16
N GLY A 308 -14.71 -4.11 8.26
CA GLY A 308 -14.21 -3.78 6.91
C GLY A 308 -12.72 -3.43 6.85
N GLY A 309 -11.97 -3.61 7.93
CA GLY A 309 -10.52 -3.40 7.99
C GLY A 309 -9.68 -4.65 7.66
N LEU A 310 -10.30 -5.81 7.44
CA LEU A 310 -9.64 -7.07 7.09
C LEU A 310 -9.08 -7.00 5.67
N VAL A 311 -7.80 -7.31 5.49
CA VAL A 311 -7.06 -7.45 4.22
C VAL A 311 -6.79 -8.94 3.99
N GLU A 312 -7.39 -9.51 2.95
CA GLU A 312 -7.36 -10.93 2.64
C GLU A 312 -6.40 -11.25 1.49
N ASP A 313 -6.14 -12.54 1.27
CA ASP A 313 -5.34 -13.07 0.15
C ASP A 313 -3.93 -12.45 0.07
N LEU A 314 -3.26 -12.28 1.22
CA LEU A 314 -1.87 -11.86 1.23
C LEU A 314 -0.95 -13.02 0.82
N PRO A 315 0.11 -12.76 0.03
CA PRO A 315 1.07 -13.79 -0.34
C PRO A 315 1.69 -14.46 0.89
N THR A 316 1.69 -15.79 0.91
CA THR A 316 2.19 -16.60 2.03
C THR A 316 3.34 -17.51 1.58
N HIS A 317 4.57 -17.12 1.93
CA HIS A 317 5.75 -17.95 1.65
C HIS A 317 6.05 -18.89 2.82
N THR A 318 6.11 -20.18 2.55
CA THR A 318 6.53 -21.18 3.54
C THR A 318 7.95 -21.63 3.24
N PHE A 319 8.78 -21.71 4.27
CA PHE A 319 10.18 -22.12 4.15
C PHE A 319 10.56 -23.08 5.27
N LYS A 320 11.62 -23.85 5.03
CA LYS A 320 12.15 -24.77 6.04
C LYS A 320 13.17 -24.04 6.90
N THR A 321 12.98 -24.11 8.20
CA THR A 321 13.92 -23.59 9.20
C THR A 321 15.13 -24.54 9.35
N ASP A 322 16.20 -24.06 9.98
CA ASP A 322 17.40 -24.85 10.30
C ASP A 322 17.08 -26.08 11.17
N GLU A 323 15.99 -26.02 11.94
CA GLU A 323 15.50 -27.12 12.79
C GLU A 323 14.62 -28.13 12.02
N GLY A 324 14.38 -27.89 10.72
CA GLY A 324 13.59 -28.74 9.84
C GLY A 324 12.07 -28.50 9.90
N GLU A 325 11.62 -27.57 10.75
CA GLU A 325 10.21 -27.17 10.81
C GLU A 325 9.83 -26.27 9.62
N ILE A 326 8.60 -26.41 9.13
CA ILE A 326 8.04 -25.52 8.10
C ILE A 326 7.50 -24.28 8.82
N ALA A 327 8.11 -23.13 8.54
CA ALA A 327 7.68 -21.84 9.05
C ALA A 327 7.00 -21.02 7.93
N LEU A 328 5.95 -20.29 8.31
CA LEU A 328 5.32 -19.29 7.46
C LEU A 328 6.05 -17.95 7.64
N LYS A 329 6.54 -17.37 6.53
CA LYS A 329 6.99 -15.97 6.53
C LYS A 329 5.77 -15.08 6.77
N CYS A 330 5.87 -14.20 7.75
CA CYS A 330 4.81 -13.23 8.03
C CYS A 330 4.55 -12.36 6.78
N PRO A 331 3.29 -12.29 6.28
CA PRO A 331 2.93 -11.44 5.15
C PRO A 331 3.06 -9.94 5.42
N THR A 332 3.19 -9.53 6.69
CA THR A 332 3.65 -8.20 7.10
C THR A 332 5.09 -8.30 7.58
N GLU A 333 5.89 -7.22 7.52
CA GLU A 333 7.32 -7.28 7.91
C GLU A 333 7.54 -7.79 9.34
N ILE A 334 6.56 -7.57 10.23
CA ILE A 334 6.53 -8.09 11.59
C ILE A 334 5.09 -8.38 12.03
N ALA A 335 4.93 -9.37 12.92
CA ALA A 335 3.70 -9.59 13.66
C ALA A 335 3.57 -8.59 14.82
N ILE A 336 2.50 -7.81 14.83
CA ILE A 336 2.21 -6.81 15.87
C ILE A 336 1.30 -7.43 16.93
N THR A 337 1.63 -7.25 18.21
CA THR A 337 0.76 -7.67 19.33
C THR A 337 -0.28 -6.60 19.64
N ASP A 338 -1.43 -6.98 20.22
CA ASP A 338 -2.52 -6.06 20.58
C ASP A 338 -2.04 -4.85 21.41
N ARG A 339 -1.11 -5.09 22.33
CA ARG A 339 -0.50 -4.00 23.12
C ARG A 339 0.24 -2.99 22.23
N ARG A 340 1.07 -3.49 21.31
CA ARG A 340 1.82 -2.63 20.37
C ARG A 340 0.91 -1.93 19.38
N GLU A 341 -0.12 -2.62 18.89
CA GLU A 341 -1.17 -2.03 18.06
C GLU A 341 -1.77 -0.81 18.76
N LYS A 342 -2.19 -0.96 20.02
CA LYS A 342 -2.80 0.12 20.80
C LYS A 342 -1.84 1.29 21.02
N GLU A 343 -0.58 1.02 21.37
CA GLU A 343 0.41 2.09 21.56
C GLU A 343 0.73 2.82 20.24
N LEU A 344 0.74 2.13 19.10
CA LEU A 344 0.91 2.76 17.77
C LEU A 344 -0.32 3.59 17.38
N SER A 345 -1.52 3.07 17.63
CA SER A 345 -2.80 3.75 17.41
C SER A 345 -2.89 5.03 18.26
N ASP A 346 -2.51 4.98 19.54
CA ASP A 346 -2.44 6.17 20.42
C ASP A 346 -1.40 7.22 19.94
N LEU A 347 -0.40 6.77 19.18
CA LEU A 347 0.59 7.63 18.53
C LEU A 347 0.14 8.14 17.16
N GLY A 348 -1.06 7.80 16.71
CA GLY A 348 -1.67 8.29 15.47
C GLY A 348 -1.34 7.47 14.23
N PHE A 349 -0.78 6.27 14.39
CA PHE A 349 -0.47 5.38 13.26
C PHE A 349 -1.63 4.43 12.95
N ILE A 350 -1.61 3.87 11.75
CA ILE A 350 -2.58 2.90 11.24
C ILE A 350 -1.85 1.55 11.06
N PRO A 351 -1.77 0.73 12.13
CA PRO A 351 -1.06 -0.54 12.08
C PRO A 351 -1.83 -1.61 11.28
N LEU A 352 -1.14 -2.26 10.33
CA LEU A 352 -1.60 -3.48 9.68
C LEU A 352 -1.13 -4.69 10.49
N VAL A 353 -2.06 -5.37 11.14
CA VAL A 353 -1.75 -6.49 12.05
C VAL A 353 -2.04 -7.80 11.36
N HIS A 354 -1.01 -8.60 11.12
CA HIS A 354 -1.15 -9.96 10.59
C HIS A 354 -1.83 -10.89 11.58
N CYS A 355 -2.76 -11.71 11.10
CA CYS A 355 -3.32 -12.78 11.90
C CYS A 355 -2.41 -14.00 11.85
N LYS A 356 -1.93 -14.42 13.02
CA LYS A 356 -0.93 -15.49 13.14
C LYS A 356 -1.42 -16.78 12.47
N ASN A 357 -0.55 -17.36 11.65
CA ASN A 357 -0.77 -18.61 10.90
C ASN A 357 -1.89 -18.54 9.83
N SER A 358 -2.29 -17.36 9.39
CA SER A 358 -3.17 -17.20 8.23
C SER A 358 -2.54 -16.31 7.14
N ASP A 359 -3.28 -16.13 6.07
CA ASP A 359 -2.99 -15.30 4.89
C ASP A 359 -3.68 -13.93 4.93
N TYR A 360 -4.23 -13.52 6.08
CA TYR A 360 -4.92 -12.24 6.21
C TYR A 360 -4.32 -11.37 7.32
N ALA A 361 -4.53 -10.06 7.19
CA ALA A 361 -4.16 -9.04 8.16
C ALA A 361 -5.33 -8.10 8.38
N ALA A 362 -5.33 -7.29 9.44
CA ALA A 362 -6.40 -6.33 9.68
C ALA A 362 -5.87 -5.00 10.19
N PHE A 363 -6.51 -3.91 9.76
CA PHE A 363 -6.38 -2.61 10.40
C PHE A 363 -7.40 -2.53 11.53
N PHE A 364 -6.95 -2.61 12.79
CA PHE A 364 -7.86 -2.52 13.94
C PHE A 364 -8.31 -1.09 14.25
N GLY A 365 -7.44 -0.12 13.99
CA GLY A 365 -7.69 1.32 14.12
C GLY A 365 -7.38 2.09 12.84
N ALA A 366 -8.04 3.22 12.67
CA ALA A 366 -7.78 4.18 11.59
C ALA A 366 -7.56 5.58 12.18
N GLN A 367 -6.50 5.73 12.97
CA GLN A 367 -6.17 7.01 13.59
C GLN A 367 -5.46 7.93 12.59
N SER A 368 -5.78 9.22 12.67
CA SER A 368 -4.98 10.26 12.01
C SER A 368 -3.75 10.59 12.85
N LEU A 369 -2.81 11.32 12.27
CA LEU A 369 -1.64 11.81 13.00
C LEU A 369 -1.99 12.84 14.08
N GLN A 370 -3.19 13.42 14.06
CA GLN A 370 -3.58 14.43 15.03
C GLN A 370 -3.54 13.88 16.46
N LYS A 371 -2.88 14.62 17.35
CA LYS A 371 -2.98 14.38 18.78
C LYS A 371 -4.24 15.04 19.34
N ALA A 372 -5.18 14.23 19.83
CA ALA A 372 -6.39 14.75 20.48
C ALA A 372 -6.02 15.64 21.68
N LYS A 373 -6.43 16.91 21.62
CA LYS A 373 -6.22 17.88 22.71
C LYS A 373 -7.09 17.52 23.91
N LYS A 374 -6.54 17.68 25.11
CA LYS A 374 -7.28 17.51 26.37
C LYS A 374 -7.92 18.82 26.79
N TYR A 375 -9.19 18.75 27.14
CA TYR A 375 -10.06 19.83 27.59
C TYR A 375 -10.60 19.52 28.99
N ASN A 376 -11.20 20.55 29.60
CA ASN A 376 -11.75 20.46 30.96
C ASN A 376 -13.07 19.67 31.03
N THR A 377 -13.77 19.47 29.91
CA THR A 377 -15.06 18.78 29.87
C THR A 377 -14.97 17.49 29.07
N ASP A 378 -15.68 16.46 29.56
CA ASP A 378 -15.69 15.14 28.91
C ASP A 378 -16.27 15.18 27.49
N SER A 379 -17.27 16.04 27.26
CA SER A 379 -17.84 16.24 25.92
C SER A 379 -16.83 16.83 24.93
N ALA A 380 -16.01 17.80 25.35
CA ALA A 380 -14.98 18.38 24.49
C ALA A 380 -13.86 17.37 24.22
N ASN A 381 -13.49 16.55 25.22
CA ASN A 381 -12.55 15.44 25.05
C ASN A 381 -13.07 14.40 24.06
N ALA A 382 -14.33 14.00 24.16
CA ALA A 382 -14.96 13.07 23.21
C ALA A 382 -14.92 13.62 21.78
N ASN A 383 -15.28 14.90 21.58
CA ASN A 383 -15.24 15.54 20.25
C ASN A 383 -13.82 15.61 19.68
N ALA A 384 -12.81 15.84 20.52
CA ALA A 384 -11.42 15.86 20.13
C ALA A 384 -10.91 14.48 19.68
N VAL A 385 -11.33 13.42 20.36
CA VAL A 385 -11.01 12.03 19.98
C VAL A 385 -11.70 11.65 18.67
N LEU A 386 -12.99 11.95 18.51
CA LEU A 386 -13.72 11.69 17.26
C LEU A 386 -13.09 12.41 16.06
N SER A 387 -12.58 13.62 16.28
CA SER A 387 -11.89 14.42 15.26
C SER A 387 -10.56 13.83 14.81
N ALA A 388 -9.91 13.00 15.63
CA ALA A 388 -8.63 12.38 15.30
C ALA A 388 -8.78 11.04 14.58
N GLN A 389 -10.02 10.56 14.37
CA GLN A 389 -10.31 9.26 13.78
C GLN A 389 -10.74 9.40 12.30
N LEU A 390 -10.02 8.75 11.40
CA LEU A 390 -10.17 8.96 9.95
C LEU A 390 -11.50 8.49 9.40
N GLN A 391 -12.09 7.42 9.92
CA GLN A 391 -13.40 6.93 9.47
C GLN A 391 -14.50 8.00 9.60
N TYR A 392 -14.40 8.86 10.62
CA TYR A 392 -15.30 9.99 10.79
C TYR A 392 -14.92 11.17 9.90
N ILE A 393 -13.62 11.44 9.74
CA ILE A 393 -13.14 12.47 8.81
C ILE A 393 -13.55 12.17 7.36
N PHE A 394 -13.49 10.92 6.91
CA PHE A 394 -13.99 10.54 5.58
C PHE A 394 -15.49 10.79 5.43
N SER A 395 -16.28 10.46 6.45
CA SER A 395 -17.72 10.71 6.45
C SER A 395 -18.03 12.21 6.38
N VAL A 396 -17.36 13.03 7.20
CA VAL A 396 -17.49 14.50 7.19
C VAL A 396 -17.02 15.09 5.86
N SER A 397 -15.91 14.59 5.31
CA SER A 397 -15.35 15.03 4.04
C SER A 397 -16.32 14.82 2.89
N ARG A 398 -16.95 13.65 2.84
CA ARG A 398 -17.96 13.33 1.82
C ARG A 398 -19.20 14.22 1.94
N ILE A 399 -19.63 14.53 3.17
CA ILE A 399 -20.72 15.50 3.40
C ILE A 399 -20.31 16.90 2.90
N ALA A 400 -19.07 17.33 3.17
CA ALA A 400 -18.56 18.60 2.67
C ALA A 400 -18.55 18.66 1.13
N HIS A 401 -18.17 17.56 0.46
CA HIS A 401 -18.24 17.44 -1.00
C HIS A 401 -19.67 17.62 -1.53
N TYR A 402 -20.65 16.92 -0.94
CA TYR A 402 -22.05 17.06 -1.32
C TYR A 402 -22.59 18.47 -1.05
N LEU A 403 -22.36 19.02 0.14
CA LEU A 403 -22.81 20.36 0.52
C LEU A 403 -22.24 21.42 -0.44
N LYS A 404 -20.96 21.31 -0.79
CA LYS A 404 -20.32 22.22 -1.75
C LYS A 404 -20.99 22.15 -3.13
N ALA A 405 -21.19 20.95 -3.66
CA ALA A 405 -21.80 20.76 -4.98
C ALA A 405 -23.26 21.27 -5.01
N MET A 406 -24.09 20.83 -4.05
CA MET A 406 -25.50 21.23 -3.98
C MET A 406 -25.66 22.74 -3.81
N MET A 407 -24.86 23.36 -2.93
CA MET A 407 -25.00 24.79 -2.68
C MET A 407 -24.46 25.63 -3.82
N ARG A 408 -23.45 25.16 -4.55
CA ARG A 408 -22.95 25.80 -5.77
C ARG A 408 -24.06 25.88 -6.84
N ASP A 409 -24.82 24.80 -7.03
CA ASP A 409 -25.94 24.76 -8.00
C ASP A 409 -27.11 25.69 -7.59
N LYS A 410 -27.23 26.02 -6.30
CA LYS A 410 -28.27 26.91 -5.77
C LYS A 410 -27.89 28.39 -5.82
N ILE A 411 -26.66 28.75 -6.17
CA ILE A 411 -26.23 30.15 -6.28
C ILE A 411 -27.08 30.85 -7.35
N GLY A 412 -27.66 32.01 -7.02
CA GLY A 412 -28.55 32.76 -7.89
C GLY A 412 -30.04 32.44 -7.72
N SER A 413 -30.40 31.45 -6.89
CA SER A 413 -31.80 31.20 -6.53
C SER A 413 -32.32 32.17 -5.46
N PHE A 414 -33.62 32.48 -5.49
CA PHE A 414 -34.29 33.29 -4.47
C PHE A 414 -34.54 32.44 -3.21
N ALA A 415 -33.55 32.33 -2.34
CA ALA A 415 -33.64 31.56 -1.10
C ALA A 415 -33.28 32.42 0.12
N SER A 416 -34.13 32.42 1.15
CA SER A 416 -33.79 32.96 2.46
C SER A 416 -32.91 31.98 3.26
N ALA A 417 -32.26 32.46 4.32
CA ALA A 417 -31.49 31.59 5.23
C ALA A 417 -32.32 30.40 5.73
N HIS A 418 -33.59 30.64 6.09
CA HIS A 418 -34.51 29.60 6.54
C HIS A 418 -34.81 28.55 5.46
N ASN A 419 -34.99 28.97 4.20
CA ASN A 419 -35.23 28.04 3.10
C ASN A 419 -34.00 27.15 2.85
N VAL A 420 -32.80 27.73 2.92
CA VAL A 420 -31.53 26.99 2.79
C VAL A 420 -31.38 26.01 3.96
N GLU A 421 -31.67 26.43 5.19
CA GLU A 421 -31.62 25.57 6.37
C GLU A 421 -32.54 24.36 6.24
N GLN A 422 -33.80 24.57 5.87
CA GLN A 422 -34.76 23.47 5.68
C GLN A 422 -34.34 22.52 4.56
N PHE A 423 -33.80 23.05 3.46
CA PHE A 423 -33.32 22.25 2.35
C PHE A 423 -32.16 21.34 2.78
N LEU A 424 -31.16 21.90 3.45
CA LEU A 424 -29.98 21.16 3.91
C LEU A 424 -30.33 20.12 4.99
N ASN A 425 -31.22 20.46 5.93
CA ASN A 425 -31.67 19.50 6.95
C ASN A 425 -32.51 18.35 6.36
N ARG A 426 -33.35 18.64 5.35
CA ARG A 426 -34.11 17.58 4.66
C ARG A 426 -33.19 16.63 3.90
N TRP A 427 -32.14 17.15 3.29
CA TRP A 427 -31.14 16.33 2.59
C TRP A 427 -30.34 15.47 3.57
N ILE A 428 -29.72 16.07 4.60
CA ILE A 428 -28.85 15.31 5.53
C ILE A 428 -29.61 14.24 6.31
N ALA A 429 -30.91 14.45 6.57
CA ALA A 429 -31.78 13.46 7.22
C ALA A 429 -31.88 12.13 6.48
N GLN A 430 -31.59 12.09 5.16
CA GLN A 430 -31.56 10.85 4.39
C GLN A 430 -30.41 9.93 4.79
N TYR A 431 -29.38 10.46 5.44
CA TYR A 431 -28.19 9.73 5.90
C TYR A 431 -28.18 9.48 7.42
N VAL A 432 -29.30 9.79 8.10
CA VAL A 432 -29.45 9.63 9.54
C VAL A 432 -30.23 8.35 9.85
N LEU A 433 -29.62 7.46 10.64
CA LEU A 433 -30.25 6.24 11.11
C LEU A 433 -30.57 6.34 12.60
N LEU A 434 -31.86 6.25 12.92
CA LEU A 434 -32.35 6.45 14.28
C LEU A 434 -32.37 5.18 15.15
N ASP A 435 -32.19 4.01 14.54
CA ASP A 435 -32.22 2.72 15.23
C ASP A 435 -30.83 2.34 15.75
N ASP A 436 -30.69 2.28 17.07
CA ASP A 436 -29.44 1.88 17.73
C ASP A 436 -29.15 0.38 17.58
N ASN A 437 -30.18 -0.44 17.32
CA ASN A 437 -30.06 -1.89 17.15
C ASN A 437 -29.83 -2.31 15.69
N ALA A 438 -29.71 -1.34 14.78
CA ALA A 438 -29.43 -1.62 13.38
C ALA A 438 -28.10 -2.38 13.20
N THR A 439 -28.04 -3.17 12.12
CA THR A 439 -26.86 -3.97 11.80
C THR A 439 -25.67 -3.09 11.43
N GLN A 440 -24.48 -3.67 11.41
CA GLN A 440 -23.26 -2.94 11.07
C GLN A 440 -23.31 -2.38 9.64
N GLU A 441 -23.84 -3.17 8.71
CA GLU A 441 -24.00 -2.79 7.30
C GLU A 441 -24.94 -1.59 7.17
N GLN A 442 -26.06 -1.61 7.90
CA GLN A 442 -27.01 -0.48 7.91
C GLN A 442 -26.36 0.79 8.48
N LYS A 443 -25.61 0.67 9.59
CA LYS A 443 -24.87 1.80 10.18
C LYS A 443 -23.74 2.30 9.27
N ALA A 444 -23.17 1.45 8.41
CA ALA A 444 -22.18 1.86 7.42
C ALA A 444 -22.80 2.60 6.22
N GLN A 445 -23.99 2.18 5.77
CA GLN A 445 -24.76 2.87 4.71
C GLN A 445 -25.30 4.24 5.16
N PHE A 446 -25.63 4.36 6.45
CA PHE A 446 -26.14 5.57 7.07
C PHE A 446 -25.22 5.99 8.22
N PRO A 447 -24.12 6.71 7.93
CA PRO A 447 -23.04 6.92 8.90
C PRO A 447 -23.41 7.82 10.08
N LEU A 448 -24.53 8.54 10.03
CA LEU A 448 -24.93 9.52 11.02
C LEU A 448 -26.03 8.99 11.94
N ARG A 449 -25.85 9.16 13.24
CA ARG A 449 -26.88 8.92 14.26
C ARG A 449 -27.82 10.11 14.40
N GLU A 450 -27.27 11.32 14.35
CA GLU A 450 -27.98 12.61 14.44
C GLU A 450 -27.25 13.63 13.57
N ALA A 451 -28.00 14.55 12.96
CA ALA A 451 -27.43 15.66 12.20
C ALA A 451 -28.32 16.90 12.31
N ALA A 452 -27.70 18.07 12.40
CA ALA A 452 -28.40 19.35 12.37
C ALA A 452 -27.55 20.40 11.64
N ILE A 453 -28.14 21.14 10.72
CA ILE A 453 -27.47 22.22 10.00
C ILE A 453 -28.17 23.53 10.35
N GLN A 454 -27.42 24.53 10.83
CA GLN A 454 -27.94 25.85 11.17
C GLN A 454 -27.41 26.86 10.16
N VAL A 455 -28.29 27.71 9.60
CA VAL A 455 -27.90 28.70 8.58
C VAL A 455 -28.25 30.11 9.05
N GLY A 456 -27.22 30.93 9.20
CA GLY A 456 -27.37 32.34 9.59
C GLY A 456 -26.96 33.29 8.46
N GLU A 457 -27.55 34.49 8.44
CA GLU A 457 -27.10 35.58 7.56
C GLU A 457 -25.82 36.21 8.08
N VAL A 458 -24.93 36.61 7.17
CA VAL A 458 -23.72 37.36 7.53
C VAL A 458 -24.07 38.85 7.61
N PRO A 459 -23.96 39.50 8.78
CA PRO A 459 -24.28 40.91 8.92
C PRO A 459 -23.48 41.78 7.92
N GLY A 460 -24.17 42.72 7.26
CA GLY A 460 -23.56 43.63 6.30
C GLY A 460 -23.30 43.03 4.91
N ARG A 461 -23.67 41.76 4.66
CA ARG A 461 -23.53 41.11 3.34
C ARG A 461 -24.82 40.38 2.94
N PRO A 462 -25.81 41.09 2.36
CA PRO A 462 -27.06 40.47 1.90
C PRO A 462 -26.80 39.33 0.91
N GLY A 463 -27.51 38.21 1.06
CA GLY A 463 -27.36 37.02 0.22
C GLY A 463 -26.16 36.13 0.57
N VAL A 464 -25.37 36.48 1.60
CA VAL A 464 -24.28 35.65 2.11
C VAL A 464 -24.72 34.96 3.40
N TYR A 465 -24.67 33.63 3.39
CA TYR A 465 -25.05 32.80 4.53
C TYR A 465 -23.84 32.06 5.11
N ARG A 466 -23.87 31.82 6.41
CA ARG A 466 -22.95 30.93 7.13
C ARG A 466 -23.73 29.73 7.61
N ALA A 467 -23.32 28.54 7.19
CA ALA A 467 -23.87 27.28 7.67
C ALA A 467 -22.92 26.65 8.70
N VAL A 468 -23.47 26.08 9.77
CA VAL A 468 -22.76 25.24 10.74
C VAL A 468 -23.46 23.89 10.78
N ALA A 469 -22.75 22.84 10.41
CA ALA A 469 -23.26 21.47 10.42
C ALA A 469 -22.74 20.73 11.67
N PHE A 470 -23.67 20.25 12.49
CA PHE A 470 -23.40 19.36 13.62
C PHE A 470 -23.71 17.94 13.16
N LEU A 471 -22.69 17.09 13.15
CA LEU A 471 -22.76 15.73 12.64
C LEU A 471 -22.34 14.78 13.76
N ARG A 472 -23.24 13.89 14.18
CA ARG A 472 -22.95 12.87 15.19
C ARG A 472 -22.94 11.50 14.51
N PRO A 473 -21.78 10.84 14.39
CA PRO A 473 -21.71 9.52 13.76
C PRO A 473 -22.17 8.41 14.70
N HIS A 474 -22.34 7.20 14.17
CA HIS A 474 -22.40 6.00 14.99
C HIS A 474 -21.03 5.69 15.61
N PHE A 475 -21.02 5.39 16.91
CA PHE A 475 -19.79 5.01 17.60
C PHE A 475 -19.43 3.57 17.28
N GLN A 476 -18.15 3.35 16.98
CA GLN A 476 -17.57 2.01 16.83
C GLN A 476 -16.89 1.61 18.14
N LEU A 477 -16.86 0.32 18.44
CA LEU A 477 -16.19 -0.20 19.63
C LEU A 477 -14.67 0.02 19.50
N ASP A 478 -14.08 0.66 20.51
CA ASP A 478 -12.65 0.98 20.52
C ASP A 478 -11.89 0.19 21.60
N GLU A 479 -12.40 0.14 22.82
CA GLU A 479 -11.79 -0.60 23.94
C GLU A 479 -12.86 -1.24 24.83
N LEU A 480 -12.57 -2.44 25.35
CA LEU A 480 -13.39 -3.13 26.35
C LEU A 480 -12.50 -3.71 27.45
N SER A 481 -12.55 -3.13 28.66
CA SER A 481 -11.87 -3.68 29.83
C SER A 481 -12.77 -4.67 30.57
N ILE A 482 -12.43 -5.97 30.57
CA ILE A 482 -13.18 -7.00 31.28
C ILE A 482 -12.51 -7.27 32.64
N SER A 483 -13.23 -7.06 33.75
CA SER A 483 -12.81 -7.50 35.07
C SER A 483 -13.60 -8.73 35.51
N LEU A 484 -12.96 -9.90 35.52
CA LEU A 484 -13.57 -11.13 36.03
C LEU A 484 -13.46 -11.18 37.56
N ARG A 485 -14.59 -11.35 38.25
CA ARG A 485 -14.64 -11.50 39.71
C ARG A 485 -15.34 -12.81 40.05
N LEU A 486 -14.64 -13.68 40.77
CA LEU A 486 -15.24 -14.87 41.34
C LEU A 486 -16.04 -14.45 42.59
N VAL A 487 -17.34 -14.69 42.59
CA VAL A 487 -18.23 -14.33 43.69
C VAL A 487 -19.02 -15.57 44.12
N ALA A 488 -19.22 -15.73 45.43
CA ALA A 488 -19.99 -16.86 45.98
C ALA A 488 -21.48 -16.74 45.66
N ASP A 489 -22.00 -15.51 45.65
CA ASP A 489 -23.34 -15.16 45.18
C ASP A 489 -23.21 -14.03 44.16
N LEU A 490 -23.95 -14.12 43.05
CA LEU A 490 -24.00 -13.05 42.07
C LEU A 490 -24.52 -11.76 42.73
N PRO A 491 -23.82 -10.62 42.60
CA PRO A 491 -24.32 -9.36 43.11
C PRO A 491 -25.65 -9.03 42.43
N LYS A 492 -26.59 -8.46 43.19
CA LYS A 492 -27.87 -7.99 42.62
C LYS A 492 -27.58 -7.05 41.46
N SER A 493 -28.29 -7.23 40.35
CA SER A 493 -28.12 -6.42 39.14
C SER A 493 -28.19 -4.94 39.49
N VAL A 494 -27.09 -4.22 39.26
CA VAL A 494 -27.07 -2.76 39.35
C VAL A 494 -27.57 -2.24 38.00
N ASN A 495 -28.88 -2.37 37.76
CA ASN A 495 -29.54 -1.59 36.72
C ASN A 495 -30.22 -0.41 37.43
N LYS A 496 -29.60 0.77 37.33
CA LYS A 496 -30.23 2.07 37.55
C LYS A 496 -29.86 2.99 36.40
#